data_AF-A0A024FK43-F1
#
_entry.id   AF-A0A024FK43-F1
#
_cell.length_a   1.000
_cell.length_b   1.000
_cell.length_c   1.000
_cell.angle_alpha   90.00
_cell.angle_beta   90.00
_cell.angle_gamma   90.00
#
_symmetry.space_group_name_H-M   'P 1'
#
loop_
_entity.id
_entity.type
_entity.pdbx_description
1 polymer ?
#
loop_
_entity_poly.entity_id
_entity_poly.type
_entity_poly.pdbx_seq_one_letter_code
_entity_poly.pdbx_strand_id
1 'polypeptide(L)'
;MNKKNFVECERNRLQKLLDFRLPTSFKWLGVFLLVTAFVLFFIRKQFPEHTELIRGIGRTIFIIGLLCMSLARDKEEDEMTIALRAQSYTIAFIVGVFYAIIMPYVEFGVSNIVNSGGEAYKELGDFQLLSFMLLIQLGFYHTLKRSR
;
A
#
# COMPACT_ATOMS: atom_id res chain seq x y z
N MET A 1 22.67 24.44 -28.88
CA MET A 1 21.48 24.02 -28.11
C MET A 1 21.61 24.52 -26.67
N ASN A 2 20.64 25.31 -26.20
CA ASN A 2 20.68 25.97 -24.90
C ASN A 2 20.39 24.97 -23.78
N LYS A 3 21.22 24.91 -22.72
CA LYS A 3 21.07 23.94 -21.60
C LYS A 3 19.68 23.98 -20.96
N LYS A 4 19.02 25.16 -20.97
CA LYS A 4 17.64 25.33 -20.51
C LYS A 4 16.64 24.44 -21.25
N ASN A 5 16.81 24.26 -22.57
CA ASN A 5 15.90 23.46 -23.39
C ASN A 5 16.03 21.95 -23.10
N PHE A 6 17.20 21.47 -22.67
CA PHE A 6 17.38 20.06 -22.34
C PHE A 6 16.69 19.69 -21.02
N VAL A 7 16.88 20.52 -19.99
CA VAL A 7 16.24 20.34 -18.67
C VAL A 7 14.72 20.40 -18.78
N GLU A 8 14.18 21.34 -19.56
CA GLU A 8 12.73 21.45 -19.80
C GLU A 8 12.18 20.22 -20.54
N CYS A 9 12.93 19.68 -21.50
CA CYS A 9 12.54 18.50 -22.26
C CYS A 9 12.54 17.24 -21.38
N GLU A 10 13.53 17.10 -20.51
CA GLU A 10 13.62 16.01 -19.54
C GLU A 10 12.50 16.08 -18.50
N ARG A 11 12.22 17.28 -17.97
CA ARG A 11 11.07 17.54 -17.09
C ARG A 11 9.74 17.14 -17.73
N ASN A 12 9.52 17.52 -18.99
CA ASN A 12 8.31 17.15 -19.74
C ASN A 12 8.18 15.64 -19.97
N ARG A 13 9.29 14.93 -20.20
CA ARG A 13 9.27 13.46 -20.32
C ARG A 13 8.99 12.78 -18.98
N LEU A 14 9.60 13.26 -17.90
CA LEU A 14 9.34 12.77 -16.54
C LEU A 14 7.88 13.03 -16.12
N GLN A 15 7.35 14.22 -16.43
CA GLN A 15 5.93 14.52 -16.21
C GLN A 15 5.02 13.59 -17.00
N LYS A 16 5.31 13.29 -18.27
CA LYS A 16 4.52 12.31 -19.05
C LYS A 16 4.54 10.90 -18.46
N LEU A 17 5.65 10.49 -17.84
CA LEU A 17 5.74 9.19 -17.16
C LEU A 17 4.99 9.20 -15.82
N LEU A 18 5.08 10.29 -15.06
CA LEU A 18 4.33 10.50 -13.82
C LEU A 18 2.82 10.62 -14.07
N ASP A 19 2.43 11.14 -15.22
CA ASP A 19 1.03 11.29 -15.67
C ASP A 19 0.48 10.02 -16.32
N PHE A 20 1.27 8.94 -16.41
CA PHE A 20 0.78 7.59 -16.72
C PHE A 20 -0.03 7.06 -15.52
N ARG A 21 -1.22 7.64 -15.33
CA ARG A 21 -2.15 7.32 -14.24
C ARG A 21 -3.30 6.50 -14.80
N LEU A 22 -3.62 5.42 -14.09
CA LEU A 22 -4.63 4.46 -14.53
C LEU A 22 -6.02 5.10 -14.54
N PRO A 23 -6.85 4.82 -15.55
CA PRO A 23 -8.18 5.40 -15.68
C PRO A 23 -9.05 5.09 -14.45
N THR A 24 -10.07 5.92 -14.22
CA THR A 24 -10.96 5.85 -13.04
C THR A 24 -11.59 4.46 -12.82
N SER A 25 -11.75 3.67 -13.87
CA SER A 25 -12.21 2.27 -13.83
C SER A 25 -11.36 1.36 -12.94
N PHE A 26 -10.06 1.65 -12.79
CA PHE A 26 -9.16 0.85 -11.95
C PHE A 26 -9.48 0.97 -10.45
N LYS A 27 -10.16 2.04 -10.03
CA LYS A 27 -10.65 2.16 -8.64
C LYS A 27 -11.65 1.05 -8.33
N TRP A 28 -12.55 0.78 -9.28
CA TRP A 28 -13.57 -0.27 -9.15
C TRP A 28 -12.94 -1.66 -9.24
N LEU A 29 -11.93 -1.83 -10.12
CA LEU A 29 -11.14 -3.07 -10.18
C LEU A 29 -10.42 -3.36 -8.86
N GLY A 30 -9.80 -2.35 -8.24
CA GLY A 30 -9.14 -2.49 -6.94
C GLY A 30 -10.11 -2.90 -5.82
N VAL A 31 -11.32 -2.31 -5.80
CA VAL A 31 -12.38 -2.70 -4.86
C VAL A 31 -12.82 -4.15 -5.09
N PHE A 32 -13.02 -4.56 -6.35
CA PHE A 32 -13.38 -5.93 -6.69
C PHE A 32 -12.32 -6.95 -6.24
N LEU A 33 -11.03 -6.64 -6.44
CA LEU A 33 -9.92 -7.47 -5.97
C LEU A 33 -9.86 -7.55 -4.45
N LEU A 34 -10.09 -6.44 -3.74
CA LEU A 34 -10.15 -6.44 -2.27
C LEU A 34 -11.28 -7.32 -1.74
N VAL A 35 -12.49 -7.18 -2.30
CA VAL A 35 -13.64 -8.01 -1.90
C VAL A 35 -13.34 -9.49 -2.17
N THR A 36 -12.75 -9.81 -3.31
CA THR A 36 -12.33 -11.17 -3.65
C THR A 36 -11.31 -11.73 -2.67
N ALA A 37 -10.30 -10.93 -2.28
CA ALA A 37 -9.32 -11.32 -1.28
C ALA A 37 -9.95 -11.58 0.10
N PHE A 38 -10.89 -10.74 0.52
CA PHE A 38 -11.63 -10.94 1.76
C PHE A 38 -12.44 -12.25 1.74
N VAL A 39 -13.14 -12.54 0.64
CA VAL A 39 -13.88 -13.80 0.47
C VAL A 39 -12.94 -15.00 0.54
N LEU A 40 -11.76 -14.94 -0.09
CA LEU A 40 -10.75 -16.00 0.01
C LEU A 40 -10.27 -16.24 1.45
N PHE A 41 -10.13 -15.19 2.26
CA PHE A 41 -9.78 -15.35 3.67
C PHE A 41 -10.84 -16.11 4.48
N PHE A 42 -12.13 -15.97 4.15
CA PHE A 42 -13.19 -16.77 4.76
C PHE A 42 -13.19 -18.22 4.26
N ILE A 43 -13.04 -18.42 2.95
CA ILE A 43 -13.03 -19.76 2.32
C ILE A 43 -11.86 -20.60 2.81
N ARG A 44 -10.72 -19.99 3.16
CA ARG A 44 -9.57 -20.68 3.77
C ARG A 44 -9.98 -21.59 4.93
N LYS A 45 -10.96 -21.19 5.75
CA LYS A 45 -11.42 -21.97 6.91
C LYS A 45 -12.07 -23.30 6.51
N GLN A 46 -12.60 -23.40 5.28
CA GLN A 46 -13.31 -24.57 4.78
C GLN A 46 -12.39 -25.64 4.18
N PHE A 47 -11.16 -25.29 3.79
CA PHE A 47 -10.24 -26.19 3.08
C PHE A 47 -8.85 -26.24 3.76
N PRO A 48 -8.69 -27.06 4.82
CA PRO A 48 -7.44 -27.14 5.60
C PRO A 48 -6.24 -27.61 4.76
N GLU A 49 -6.44 -28.51 3.80
CA GLU A 49 -5.40 -29.09 2.92
C GLU A 49 -4.71 -28.04 2.02
N HIS A 50 -5.42 -26.99 1.60
CA HIS A 50 -4.90 -25.97 0.66
C HIS A 50 -4.68 -24.60 1.32
N THR A 51 -4.66 -24.58 2.66
CA THR A 51 -4.64 -23.37 3.47
C THR A 51 -3.50 -22.41 3.12
N GLU A 52 -2.29 -22.91 2.95
CA GLU A 52 -1.11 -22.06 2.68
C GLU A 52 -1.16 -21.45 1.27
N LEU A 53 -1.62 -22.20 0.26
CA LEU A 53 -1.80 -21.69 -1.10
C LEU A 53 -2.88 -20.61 -1.16
N ILE A 54 -4.04 -20.87 -0.55
CA ILE A 54 -5.15 -19.90 -0.47
C ILE A 54 -4.68 -18.63 0.25
N ARG A 55 -3.91 -18.77 1.33
CA ARG A 55 -3.32 -17.64 2.06
C ARG A 55 -2.36 -16.84 1.21
N GLY A 56 -1.46 -17.49 0.47
CA GLY A 56 -0.51 -16.82 -0.42
C GLY A 56 -1.22 -16.02 -1.51
N ILE A 57 -2.16 -16.64 -2.21
CA ILE A 57 -2.95 -16.00 -3.27
C ILE A 57 -3.76 -14.83 -2.71
N GLY A 58 -4.45 -15.03 -1.58
CA GLY A 58 -5.25 -13.98 -0.94
C GLY A 58 -4.41 -12.75 -0.57
N ARG A 59 -3.20 -12.97 -0.03
CA ARG A 59 -2.25 -11.90 0.30
C ARG A 59 -1.81 -11.11 -0.93
N THR A 60 -1.45 -11.79 -2.01
CA THR A 60 -1.02 -11.14 -3.25
C THR A 60 -2.14 -10.35 -3.90
N ILE A 61 -3.33 -10.94 -4.02
CA ILE A 61 -4.52 -10.26 -4.56
C ILE A 61 -4.87 -9.03 -3.71
N PHE A 62 -4.76 -9.12 -2.39
CA PHE A 62 -5.01 -8.01 -1.49
C PHE A 62 -4.05 -6.84 -1.72
N ILE A 63 -2.74 -7.11 -1.81
CA ILE A 63 -1.73 -6.07 -2.10
C ILE A 63 -1.98 -5.44 -3.46
N ILE A 64 -2.23 -6.26 -4.50
CA ILE A 64 -2.50 -5.76 -5.85
C ILE A 64 -3.77 -4.90 -5.84
N GLY A 65 -4.82 -5.32 -5.13
CA GLY A 65 -6.06 -4.55 -4.97
C GLY A 65 -5.82 -3.19 -4.32
N LEU A 66 -5.05 -3.15 -3.23
CA LEU A 66 -4.66 -1.90 -2.57
C LEU A 66 -3.82 -1.00 -3.49
N LEU A 67 -2.87 -1.58 -4.22
CA LEU A 67 -2.01 -0.85 -5.15
C LEU A 67 -2.83 -0.25 -6.30
N CYS A 68 -3.75 -1.02 -6.90
CA CYS A 68 -4.67 -0.53 -7.92
C CYS A 68 -5.52 0.63 -7.40
N MET A 69 -6.05 0.51 -6.18
CA MET A 69 -6.85 1.57 -5.56
C MET A 69 -6.02 2.84 -5.28
N SER A 70 -4.78 2.67 -4.84
CA SER A 70 -3.82 3.74 -4.57
C SER A 70 -3.43 4.51 -5.84
N LEU A 71 -3.22 3.79 -6.95
CA LEU A 71 -2.78 4.36 -8.22
C LEU A 71 -3.94 4.90 -9.08
N ALA A 72 -5.18 4.45 -8.83
CA ALA A 72 -6.35 4.87 -9.60
C ALA A 72 -6.57 6.39 -9.59
N ARG A 73 -6.89 6.94 -10.76
CA ARG A 73 -7.20 8.36 -10.95
C ARG A 73 -8.54 8.72 -10.33
N ASP A 74 -8.66 9.94 -9.79
CA ASP A 74 -9.95 10.46 -9.33
C ASP A 74 -10.64 11.23 -10.47
N LYS A 75 -11.97 11.38 -10.39
CA LYS A 75 -12.81 11.93 -11.47
C LYS A 75 -12.56 13.43 -11.73
N GLU A 76 -12.20 14.17 -10.69
CA GLU A 76 -11.79 15.57 -10.75
C GLU A 76 -10.34 15.69 -10.31
N GLU A 77 -9.48 16.12 -11.23
CA GLU A 77 -8.05 16.19 -11.00
C GLU A 77 -7.62 17.66 -10.95
N ASP A 78 -7.19 18.03 -9.76
CA ASP A 78 -6.61 19.33 -9.43
C ASP A 78 -5.12 19.10 -9.13
N GLU A 79 -4.26 20.09 -9.42
CA GLU A 79 -2.82 20.04 -9.10
C GLU A 79 -2.60 19.76 -7.61
N MET A 80 -3.49 20.30 -6.76
CA MET A 80 -3.50 20.03 -5.33
C MET A 80 -3.74 18.55 -5.00
N THR A 81 -4.61 17.85 -5.71
CA THR A 81 -4.88 16.43 -5.48
C THR A 81 -3.67 15.55 -5.83
N ILE A 82 -2.92 15.95 -6.86
CA ILE A 82 -1.65 15.31 -7.24
C ILE A 82 -0.61 15.50 -6.13
N ALA A 83 -0.46 16.74 -5.65
CA ALA A 83 0.46 17.07 -4.55
C ALA A 83 0.12 16.32 -3.26
N LEU A 84 -1.16 16.28 -2.86
CA LEU A 84 -1.62 15.55 -1.68
C LEU A 84 -1.32 14.05 -1.75
N ARG A 85 -1.48 13.45 -2.94
CA ARG A 85 -1.18 12.03 -3.12
C ARG A 85 0.31 11.75 -3.02
N ALA A 86 1.15 12.59 -3.63
CA ALA A 86 2.61 12.47 -3.52
C ALA A 86 3.06 12.60 -2.06
N GLN A 87 2.53 13.59 -1.32
CA GLN A 87 2.80 13.75 0.12
C GLN A 87 2.35 12.53 0.92
N SER A 88 1.19 11.95 0.60
CA SER A 88 0.68 10.76 1.28
C SER A 88 1.59 9.53 1.06
N TYR A 89 2.17 9.36 -0.14
CA TYR A 89 3.18 8.33 -0.37
C TYR A 89 4.45 8.57 0.43
N THR A 90 4.92 9.82 0.52
CA THR A 90 6.08 10.18 1.34
C THR A 90 5.84 9.86 2.81
N ILE A 91 4.69 10.25 3.36
CA ILE A 91 4.32 9.95 4.76
C ILE A 91 4.26 8.44 4.98
N ALA A 92 3.60 7.71 4.09
CA ALA A 92 3.48 6.25 4.18
C ALA A 92 4.82 5.53 4.16
N PHE A 93 5.76 5.99 3.32
CA PHE A 93 7.11 5.46 3.28
C PHE A 93 7.85 5.69 4.61
N ILE A 94 7.86 6.93 5.10
CA ILE A 94 8.53 7.29 6.37
C ILE A 94 7.96 6.48 7.53
N VAL A 95 6.63 6.48 7.68
CA VAL A 95 5.94 5.74 8.75
C VAL A 95 6.17 4.23 8.59
N GLY A 96 6.19 3.72 7.36
CA GLY A 96 6.47 2.31 7.08
C GLY A 96 7.90 1.90 7.46
N VAL A 97 8.91 2.74 7.23
CA VAL A 97 10.29 2.49 7.69
C VAL A 97 10.36 2.43 9.21
N PHE A 98 9.74 3.40 9.90
CA PHE A 98 9.67 3.37 11.36
C PHE A 98 8.96 2.11 11.88
N TYR A 99 7.85 1.73 11.24
CA TYR A 99 7.09 0.54 11.58
C TYR A 99 7.91 -0.75 11.43
N ALA A 100 8.64 -0.91 10.32
CA ALA A 100 9.50 -2.07 10.07
C ALA A 100 10.61 -2.21 11.13
N ILE A 101 11.16 -1.08 11.59
CA ILE A 101 12.20 -1.08 12.62
C ILE A 101 11.57 -1.36 13.99
N ILE A 102 10.49 -0.67 14.37
CA ILE A 102 9.96 -0.69 15.73
C ILE A 102 9.19 -1.98 16.03
N MET A 103 8.40 -2.49 15.08
CA MET A 103 7.44 -3.54 15.35
C MET A 103 8.06 -4.88 15.80
N PRO A 104 9.17 -5.38 15.22
CA PRO A 104 9.80 -6.60 15.71
C PRO A 104 10.21 -6.52 17.19
N TYR A 105 10.66 -5.36 17.66
CA TYR A 105 10.98 -5.13 19.07
C TYR A 105 9.73 -5.11 19.96
N VAL A 106 8.64 -4.52 19.46
CA VAL A 106 7.35 -4.51 20.17
C VAL A 106 6.81 -5.94 20.29
N GLU A 107 6.83 -6.72 19.20
CA GLU A 107 6.38 -8.11 19.21
C GLU A 107 7.21 -8.99 20.15
N PHE A 108 8.53 -8.84 20.15
CA PHE A 108 9.43 -9.53 21.07
C PHE A 108 9.19 -9.12 22.55
N GLY A 109 8.96 -7.82 22.80
CA GLY A 109 8.66 -7.34 24.14
C GLY A 109 7.33 -7.86 24.68
N VAL A 110 6.28 -7.82 23.85
CA VAL A 110 4.95 -8.32 24.21
C VAL A 110 4.97 -9.84 24.40
N SER A 111 5.66 -10.58 23.54
CA SER A 111 5.72 -12.04 23.63
C SER A 111 6.40 -12.51 24.92
N ASN A 112 7.49 -11.86 25.33
CA ASN A 112 8.22 -12.20 26.55
C ASN A 112 7.45 -11.89 27.85
N ILE A 113 6.57 -10.88 27.83
CA ILE A 113 5.72 -10.54 28.97
C ILE A 113 4.51 -11.48 29.08
N VAL A 114 3.89 -11.81 27.94
CA VAL A 114 2.63 -12.59 27.90
C VAL A 114 2.88 -14.09 27.97
N ASN A 115 3.90 -14.59 27.26
CA ASN A 115 4.27 -15.99 27.26
C ASN A 115 5.65 -16.12 27.90
N SER A 116 5.72 -16.66 29.11
CA SER A 116 6.95 -16.97 29.84
C SER A 116 7.76 -18.13 29.20
N GLY A 117 7.85 -18.15 27.87
CA GLY A 117 8.53 -19.16 27.06
C GLY A 117 9.01 -18.50 25.79
N GLY A 118 10.33 -18.53 25.56
CA GLY A 118 11.04 -17.72 24.56
C GLY A 118 10.51 -17.91 23.14
N GLU A 119 9.60 -17.04 22.75
CA GLU A 119 9.15 -16.88 21.37
C GLU A 119 10.31 -16.28 20.55
N ALA A 120 10.68 -16.96 19.47
CA ALA A 120 11.75 -16.51 18.59
C ALA A 120 11.42 -15.15 17.96
N TYR A 121 12.47 -14.37 17.70
CA TYR A 121 12.38 -13.12 16.94
C TYR A 121 11.67 -13.39 15.61
N LYS A 122 10.47 -12.83 15.44
CA LYS A 122 9.68 -12.95 14.21
C LYS A 122 10.01 -11.76 13.32
N GLU A 123 10.57 -12.05 12.16
CA GLU A 123 10.72 -11.03 11.14
C GLU A 123 9.34 -10.59 10.64
N LEU A 124 9.21 -9.28 10.46
CA LEU A 124 7.97 -8.69 9.97
C LEU A 124 7.75 -9.15 8.52
N GLY A 125 6.63 -9.81 8.27
CA GLY A 125 6.37 -10.34 6.93
C GLY A 125 6.15 -9.24 5.90
N ASP A 126 6.67 -9.43 4.68
CA ASP A 126 6.54 -8.50 3.54
C ASP A 126 5.09 -8.06 3.31
N PHE A 127 4.15 -9.00 3.44
CA PHE A 127 2.73 -8.73 3.30
C PHE A 127 2.24 -7.67 4.29
N GLN A 128 2.67 -7.78 5.55
CA GLN A 128 2.27 -6.87 6.61
C GLN A 128 2.85 -5.47 6.37
N LEU A 129 4.13 -5.38 6.00
CA LEU A 129 4.77 -4.10 5.70
C LEU A 129 4.11 -3.38 4.52
N LEU A 130 3.96 -4.07 3.40
CA LEU A 130 3.44 -3.48 2.16
C LEU A 130 1.97 -3.11 2.29
N SER A 131 1.16 -3.98 2.91
CA SER A 131 -0.25 -3.66 3.17
C SER A 131 -0.37 -2.46 4.12
N PHE A 132 0.43 -2.40 5.19
CA PHE A 132 0.43 -1.28 6.11
C PHE A 132 0.81 0.04 5.40
N MET A 133 1.88 0.06 4.62
CA MET A 133 2.28 1.24 3.84
C MET A 133 1.17 1.72 2.92
N LEU A 134 0.54 0.82 2.16
CA LEU A 134 -0.55 1.19 1.24
C LEU A 134 -1.79 1.67 1.99
N LEU A 135 -2.14 1.06 3.13
CA LEU A 135 -3.26 1.49 3.96
C LEU A 135 -3.02 2.88 4.57
N ILE A 136 -1.81 3.15 5.07
CA ILE A 136 -1.44 4.47 5.58
C ILE A 136 -1.52 5.51 4.46
N GLN A 137 -0.98 5.21 3.27
CA GLN A 137 -1.05 6.11 2.13
C GLN A 137 -2.50 6.45 1.76
N LEU A 138 -3.36 5.44 1.63
CA LEU A 138 -4.77 5.63 1.31
C LEU A 138 -5.50 6.39 2.43
N GLY A 139 -5.21 6.09 3.69
CA GLY A 139 -5.81 6.72 4.87
C GLY A 139 -5.47 8.20 4.97
N PHE A 140 -4.19 8.56 4.85
CA PHE A 140 -3.75 9.96 4.83
C PHE A 140 -4.31 10.71 3.63
N TYR A 141 -4.30 10.09 2.45
CA TYR A 141 -4.86 10.71 1.25
C TYR A 141 -6.34 11.07 1.43
N HIS A 142 -7.17 10.14 1.92
CA HIS A 142 -8.60 10.41 2.15
C HIS A 142 -8.83 11.38 3.30
N THR A 143 -8.01 11.33 4.36
CA THR A 143 -8.13 12.23 5.51
C THR A 143 -7.78 13.67 5.12
N LEU A 144 -6.66 13.88 4.43
CA LEU A 144 -6.25 15.19 3.92
C LEU A 144 -7.25 15.72 2.88
N LYS A 145 -7.81 14.84 2.05
CA LYS A 145 -8.86 15.19 1.08
C LYS A 145 -10.18 15.60 1.76
N ARG A 146 -10.55 14.97 2.88
CA ARG A 146 -11.77 15.29 3.64
C ARG A 146 -11.63 16.56 4.49
N SER A 147 -10.41 16.89 4.91
CA SER A 147 -10.12 18.09 5.71
C SER A 147 -10.04 19.38 4.87
N ARG A 148 -10.44 19.32 3.59
CA ARG A 148 -10.62 20.45 2.66
C ARG A 148 -12.11 20.75 2.55
#